data_AF-A0A2X3DMF4-F1
#
_entry.id   AF-A0A2X3DMF4-F1
#
_cell.length_a   1.000
_cell.length_b   1.000
_cell.length_c   1.000
_cell.angle_alpha   90.00
_cell.angle_beta   90.00
_cell.angle_gamma   90.00
#
_symmetry.space_group_name_H-M   'P 1'
#
loop_
_entity.id
_entity.type
_entity.pdbx_description
1 polymer ?
#
loop_
_entity_poly.entity_id
_entity_poly.type
_entity_poly.pdbx_seq_one_letter_code
_entity_poly.pdbx_strand_id
1 'polypeptide(L)'
;MEENTRQRTENYISAKNQHPAWILLASRRAPLVLSCLKTLFEKAHDGIPLEDAIQSLSGILIEHVSQEQYDINQDNPSLQASRELREWIKRRLIVERDGRIFATDALEVAITFVESLDNRFMTSTASRLSIVQREIENLETRLNPNPANRVA
;
A
#
# COMPACT_ATOMS: atom_id res chain seq x y z
N MET A 1 16.75 -11.71 25.20
CA MET A 1 16.24 -11.69 23.81
C MET A 1 14.74 -11.37 23.79
N GLU A 2 13.93 -11.94 24.69
CA GLU A 2 12.49 -11.63 24.86
C GLU A 2 12.19 -10.18 25.27
N GLU A 3 13.00 -9.56 26.13
CA GLU A 3 12.92 -8.13 26.51
C GLU A 3 12.93 -7.21 25.27
N ASN A 4 13.73 -7.56 24.26
CA ASN A 4 13.86 -6.80 23.01
C ASN A 4 12.60 -6.95 22.14
N THR A 5 12.00 -8.13 22.10
CA THR A 5 10.76 -8.40 21.35
C THR A 5 9.57 -7.69 21.98
N ARG A 6 9.47 -7.66 23.32
CA ARG A 6 8.39 -6.94 24.03
C ARG A 6 8.47 -5.44 23.76
N GLN A 7 9.65 -4.83 23.94
CA GLN A 7 9.86 -3.41 23.66
C GLN A 7 9.55 -3.04 22.20
N ARG A 8 9.97 -3.88 21.24
CA ARG A 8 9.64 -3.68 19.81
C ARG A 8 8.14 -3.75 19.57
N THR A 9 7.45 -4.71 20.19
CA THR A 9 5.99 -4.84 20.08
C THR A 9 5.28 -3.60 20.60
N GLU A 10 5.69 -3.07 21.76
CA GLU A 10 5.13 -1.84 22.32
C GLU A 10 5.36 -0.64 21.40
N ASN A 11 6.57 -0.52 20.83
CA ASN A 11 6.87 0.53 19.86
C ASN A 11 5.99 0.41 18.61
N TYR A 12 5.73 -0.81 18.11
CA TYR A 12 4.85 -1.02 16.96
C TYR A 12 3.39 -0.76 17.29
N ILE A 13 2.92 -1.11 18.49
CA ILE A 13 1.57 -0.77 18.95
C ILE A 13 1.41 0.75 19.03
N SER A 14 2.41 1.44 19.60
CA SER A 14 2.43 2.90 19.63
C SER A 14 2.43 3.49 18.22
N ALA A 15 3.29 3.02 17.32
CA ALA A 15 3.34 3.48 15.94
C ALA A 15 2.02 3.20 15.18
N LYS A 16 1.44 2.01 15.31
CA LYS A 16 0.13 1.68 14.70
C LYS A 16 -0.97 2.64 15.15
N ASN A 17 -0.99 2.99 16.43
CA ASN A 17 -2.06 3.78 17.02
C ASN A 17 -1.85 5.29 16.90
N GLN A 18 -0.59 5.75 16.72
CA GLN A 18 -0.24 7.17 16.79
C GLN A 18 0.38 7.70 15.49
N HIS A 19 0.98 6.84 14.65
CA HIS A 19 1.66 7.28 13.45
C HIS A 19 0.63 7.71 12.38
N PRO A 20 0.63 8.98 11.95
CA PRO A 20 -0.39 9.52 11.04
C PRO A 20 -0.54 8.74 9.73
N ALA A 21 0.58 8.33 9.13
CA ALA A 21 0.57 7.53 7.91
C ALA A 21 -0.12 6.18 8.12
N TRP A 22 0.06 5.53 9.28
CA TRP A 22 -0.54 4.23 9.55
C TRP A 22 -2.06 4.35 9.68
N ILE A 23 -2.52 5.35 10.43
CA ILE A 23 -3.94 5.61 10.67
C ILE A 23 -4.63 5.99 9.36
N LEU A 24 -4.02 6.88 8.57
CA LEU A 24 -4.59 7.31 7.30
C LEU A 24 -4.57 6.20 6.26
N LEU A 25 -3.52 5.41 6.16
CA LEU A 25 -3.49 4.24 5.27
C LEU A 25 -4.51 3.18 5.65
N ALA A 26 -4.86 3.07 6.94
CA ALA A 26 -5.91 2.18 7.42
C ALA A 26 -7.32 2.77 7.25
N SER A 27 -7.47 4.02 6.80
CA SER A 27 -8.77 4.64 6.54
C SER A 27 -9.45 3.95 5.35
N ARG A 28 -10.77 3.79 5.44
CA ARG A 28 -11.60 3.19 4.39
C ARG A 28 -11.35 3.82 3.02
N ARG A 29 -11.17 5.14 3.00
CA ARG A 29 -11.04 5.95 1.77
C ARG A 29 -9.60 6.17 1.33
N ALA A 30 -8.62 5.63 2.07
CA ALA A 30 -7.21 5.77 1.74
C ALA A 30 -6.87 5.34 0.31
N PRO A 31 -7.39 4.21 -0.22
CA PRO A 31 -7.10 3.79 -1.59
C PRO A 31 -7.51 4.84 -2.64
N LEU A 32 -8.67 5.49 -2.44
CA LEU A 32 -9.20 6.51 -3.35
C LEU A 32 -8.35 7.79 -3.31
N VAL A 33 -7.90 8.21 -2.12
CA VAL A 33 -7.06 9.39 -1.97
C VAL A 33 -5.65 9.13 -2.50
N LEU A 34 -5.06 7.95 -2.23
CA LEU A 34 -3.74 7.57 -2.75
C LEU A 34 -3.72 7.52 -4.27
N SER A 35 -4.69 6.84 -4.89
CA SER A 35 -4.74 6.73 -6.36
C SER A 35 -4.91 8.10 -7.01
N CYS A 36 -5.73 8.97 -6.40
CA CYS A 36 -5.89 10.36 -6.83
C CYS A 36 -4.57 11.12 -6.78
N LEU A 37 -3.92 11.17 -5.61
CA LEU A 37 -2.69 11.93 -5.40
C LEU A 37 -1.54 11.40 -6.24
N LYS A 38 -1.39 10.08 -6.35
CA LYS A 38 -0.37 9.44 -7.21
C LYS A 38 -0.54 9.87 -8.67
N THR A 39 -1.75 9.74 -9.21
CA THR A 39 -2.05 10.14 -10.60
C THR A 39 -1.81 11.63 -10.85
N LEU A 40 -2.12 12.46 -9.86
CA LEU A 40 -1.97 13.91 -9.93
C LEU A 40 -0.48 14.31 -9.90
N PHE A 41 0.32 13.76 -8.97
CA PHE A 41 1.74 14.06 -8.85
C PHE A 41 2.59 13.49 -9.99
N GLU A 42 2.18 12.39 -10.64
CA GLU A 42 2.83 11.91 -11.85
C GLU A 42 2.73 12.89 -13.03
N LYS A 43 1.65 13.67 -13.08
CA LYS A 43 1.40 14.64 -14.16
C LYS A 43 1.99 16.02 -13.88
N ALA A 44 2.16 16.37 -12.60
CA ALA A 44 2.52 17.72 -12.18
C ALA A 44 3.70 17.73 -11.21
N HIS A 45 4.84 18.25 -11.67
CA HIS A 45 6.07 18.34 -10.88
C HIS A 45 6.15 19.60 -10.01
N ASP A 46 5.38 20.65 -10.33
CA ASP A 46 5.50 21.98 -9.70
C ASP A 46 4.39 22.25 -8.65
N GLY A 47 3.91 21.16 -8.03
CA GLY A 47 2.76 21.19 -7.14
C GLY A 47 1.43 21.34 -7.87
N ILE A 48 0.35 21.08 -7.13
CA ILE A 48 -0.99 20.87 -7.70
C ILE A 48 -1.95 21.84 -7.02
N PRO A 49 -2.71 22.68 -7.74
CA PRO A 49 -3.69 23.53 -7.11
C PRO A 49 -4.64 22.70 -6.22
N LEU A 50 -4.88 23.16 -4.99
CA LEU A 50 -5.71 22.42 -4.04
C LEU A 50 -7.13 22.18 -4.59
N GLU A 51 -7.68 23.17 -5.30
CA GLU A 51 -9.00 23.06 -5.93
C GLU A 51 -9.05 21.96 -7.00
N ASP A 52 -8.00 21.82 -7.82
CA ASP A 52 -7.91 20.75 -8.83
C ASP A 52 -7.82 19.38 -8.18
N ALA A 53 -7.10 19.28 -7.05
CA ALA A 53 -7.03 18.05 -6.27
C ALA A 53 -8.39 17.69 -5.63
N ILE A 54 -9.11 18.67 -5.10
CA ILE A 54 -10.47 18.49 -4.55
C ILE A 54 -11.41 18.02 -5.67
N GLN A 55 -11.38 18.68 -6.83
CA GLN A 55 -12.22 18.34 -7.96
C GLN A 55 -11.96 16.92 -8.46
N SER A 56 -10.67 16.56 -8.60
CA SER A 56 -10.26 15.22 -9.04
C SER A 56 -10.69 14.15 -8.04
N LEU A 57 -10.46 14.38 -6.75
CA LEU A 57 -10.87 13.43 -5.70
C LEU A 57 -12.40 13.33 -5.61
N SER A 58 -13.13 14.45 -5.75
CA SER A 58 -14.59 14.43 -5.79
C SER A 58 -15.12 13.58 -6.94
N GLY A 59 -14.48 13.62 -8.12
CA GLY A 59 -14.81 12.73 -9.24
C GLY A 59 -14.69 11.25 -8.87
N ILE A 60 -13.55 10.88 -8.28
CA ILE A 60 -13.30 9.49 -7.83
C ILE A 60 -14.32 9.06 -6.76
N LEU A 61 -14.65 9.94 -5.81
CA LEU A 61 -15.67 9.64 -4.79
C LEU A 61 -17.05 9.38 -5.41
N ILE A 62 -17.45 10.18 -6.41
CA ILE A 62 -18.73 10.00 -7.12
C ILE A 62 -18.76 8.64 -7.83
N GLU A 63 -17.67 8.26 -8.51
CA GLU A 63 -17.58 6.97 -9.20
C GLU A 63 -17.73 5.76 -8.25
N HIS A 64 -17.36 5.95 -6.98
CA HIS A 64 -17.37 4.89 -5.96
C HIS A 64 -18.51 5.02 -4.95
N VAL A 65 -19.45 5.95 -5.15
CA VAL A 65 -20.51 6.28 -4.19
C VAL A 65 -21.43 5.10 -3.84
N SER A 66 -21.60 4.16 -4.76
CA SER A 66 -22.40 2.95 -4.59
C SER A 66 -21.72 1.86 -3.74
N GLN A 67 -20.42 2.02 -3.44
CA GLN A 67 -19.64 1.02 -2.71
C GLN A 67 -19.62 1.33 -1.21
N GLU A 68 -20.43 0.59 -0.45
CA GLU A 68 -20.61 0.80 0.99
C GLU A 68 -19.31 0.79 1.80
N GLN A 69 -18.30 0.03 1.34
CA GLN A 69 -16.99 -0.07 2.00
C GLN A 69 -16.27 1.27 2.17
N TYR A 70 -16.57 2.25 1.31
CA TYR A 70 -15.93 3.57 1.33
C TYR A 70 -16.68 4.62 2.15
N ASP A 71 -17.93 4.34 2.57
CA ASP A 71 -18.73 5.25 3.39
C ASP A 71 -18.73 6.69 2.84
N ILE A 72 -19.19 6.84 1.59
CA ILE A 72 -19.18 8.09 0.85
C ILE A 72 -20.51 8.81 1.05
N ASN A 73 -20.43 10.07 1.48
CA ASN A 73 -21.55 10.99 1.58
C ASN A 73 -22.00 11.38 0.17
N GLN A 74 -23.20 10.93 -0.19
CA GLN A 74 -23.79 11.15 -1.51
C GLN A 74 -24.25 12.59 -1.74
N ASP A 75 -24.58 13.32 -0.66
CA ASP A 75 -25.15 14.67 -0.74
C ASP A 75 -24.09 15.72 -1.07
N ASN A 76 -22.85 15.52 -0.63
CA ASN A 76 -21.76 16.46 -0.88
C ASN A 76 -20.37 15.81 -0.98
N PRO A 77 -20.07 15.13 -2.12
CA PRO A 77 -18.77 14.50 -2.36
C PRO A 77 -17.60 15.50 -2.37
N SER A 78 -17.82 16.73 -2.83
CA SER A 78 -16.78 17.77 -2.88
C SER A 78 -16.35 18.21 -1.47
N LEU A 79 -17.31 18.43 -0.57
CA LEU A 79 -17.01 18.72 0.83
C LEU A 79 -16.25 17.56 1.49
N GLN A 80 -16.60 16.31 1.16
CA GLN A 80 -15.90 15.14 1.66
C GLN A 80 -14.46 15.06 1.13
N ALA A 81 -14.25 15.28 -0.17
CA ALA A 81 -12.91 15.35 -0.77
C ALA A 81 -12.04 16.42 -0.11
N SER A 82 -12.60 17.61 0.11
CA SER A 82 -11.93 18.70 0.82
C SER A 82 -11.54 18.30 2.24
N ARG A 83 -12.43 17.64 3.00
CA ARG A 83 -12.14 17.15 4.35
C ARG A 83 -11.03 16.11 4.37
N GLU A 84 -11.03 15.17 3.42
CA GLU A 84 -9.96 14.17 3.29
C GLU A 84 -8.61 14.83 3.05
N LEU A 85 -8.51 15.69 2.04
CA LEU A 85 -7.25 16.39 1.73
C LEU A 85 -6.77 17.26 2.90
N ARG A 86 -7.68 17.95 3.59
CA ARG A 86 -7.35 18.74 4.79
C ARG A 86 -6.78 17.86 5.91
N GLU A 87 -7.35 16.67 6.14
CA GLU A 87 -6.83 15.75 7.15
C GLU A 87 -5.44 15.23 6.75
N TRP A 88 -5.20 14.98 5.46
CA TRP A 88 -3.89 14.58 4.95
C TRP A 88 -2.83 15.68 5.07
N ILE A 89 -3.21 16.95 4.86
CA ILE A 89 -2.36 18.12 5.12
C ILE A 89 -2.03 18.22 6.62
N LYS A 90 -3.05 18.16 7.47
CA LYS A 90 -2.91 18.23 8.94
C LYS A 90 -1.98 17.12 9.47
N ARG A 91 -1.99 15.96 8.83
CA ARG A 91 -1.19 14.78 9.16
C ARG A 91 0.18 14.76 8.48
N ARG A 92 0.53 15.81 7.72
CA ARG A 92 1.79 16.00 7.01
C ARG A 92 2.12 14.91 5.98
N LEU A 93 1.10 14.24 5.40
CA LEU A 93 1.31 13.40 4.23
C LEU A 93 1.43 14.24 2.96
N ILE A 94 0.70 15.34 2.89
CA ILE A 94 0.87 16.38 1.87
C ILE A 94 1.14 17.71 2.57
N VAL A 95 1.78 18.63 1.86
CA VAL A 95 2.01 19.98 2.36
C VAL A 95 1.37 20.99 1.41
N GLU A 96 0.66 21.97 1.96
CA GLU A 96 0.08 23.08 1.21
C GLU A 96 1.01 24.30 1.28
N ARG A 97 1.37 24.87 0.13
CA ARG A 97 2.14 26.11 -0.02
C ARG A 97 1.58 26.90 -1.19
N ASP A 98 1.27 28.18 -0.98
CA ASP A 98 0.75 29.08 -2.02
C ASP A 98 -0.48 28.51 -2.76
N GLY A 99 -1.39 27.87 -2.03
CA GLY A 99 -2.61 27.24 -2.58
C GLY A 99 -2.37 25.96 -3.39
N ARG A 100 -1.13 25.46 -3.41
CA ARG A 100 -0.73 24.22 -4.08
C ARG A 100 -0.33 23.16 -3.07
N ILE A 101 -0.65 21.91 -3.37
CA ILE A 101 -0.21 20.75 -2.61
C ILE A 101 1.03 20.13 -3.22
N PHE A 102 1.91 19.64 -2.35
CA PHE A 102 3.13 18.93 -2.71
C PHE A 102 3.20 17.61 -1.94
N ALA A 103 3.75 16.58 -2.58
CA ALA A 103 4.05 15.32 -1.92
C ALA A 103 5.11 15.52 -0.84
N THR A 104 5.00 14.74 0.24
CA THR A 104 6.05 14.64 1.26
C THR A 104 6.72 13.29 1.17
N ASP A 105 7.92 13.15 1.74
CA ASP A 105 8.60 11.85 1.83
C ASP A 105 7.72 10.77 2.49
N ALA A 106 6.89 11.15 3.46
CA ALA A 106 5.98 10.23 4.12
C ALA A 106 4.89 9.69 3.18
N LEU A 107 4.40 10.52 2.25
CA LEU A 107 3.47 10.08 1.21
C LEU A 107 4.16 9.18 0.19
N GLU A 108 5.37 9.52 -0.25
CA GLU A 108 6.12 8.69 -1.20
C GLU A 108 6.41 7.29 -0.63
N VAL A 109 6.78 7.21 0.65
CA VAL A 109 6.94 5.94 1.36
C VAL A 109 5.63 5.18 1.43
N ALA A 110 4.51 5.86 1.68
CA ALA A 110 3.19 5.25 1.74
C ALA A 110 2.75 4.68 0.37
N ILE A 111 2.95 5.43 -0.72
CA ILE A 111 2.68 4.99 -2.09
C ILE A 111 3.54 3.77 -2.42
N THR A 112 4.85 3.86 -2.21
CA THR A 112 5.79 2.75 -2.44
C THR A 112 5.41 1.50 -1.65
N PHE A 113 4.99 1.67 -0.39
CA PHE A 113 4.53 0.56 0.44
C PHE A 113 3.31 -0.14 -0.20
N VAL A 114 2.29 0.62 -0.61
CA VAL A 114 1.07 0.07 -1.21
C VAL A 114 1.36 -0.60 -2.55
N GLU A 115 2.17 0.01 -3.42
CA GLU A 115 2.61 -0.61 -4.69
C GLU A 115 3.42 -1.89 -4.47
N SER A 116 4.18 -1.96 -3.36
CA SER A 116 4.92 -3.18 -3.01
C SER A 116 4.02 -4.34 -2.56
N LEU A 117 2.76 -4.08 -2.16
CA LEU A 117 1.81 -5.14 -1.79
C LEU A 117 1.39 -5.98 -3.00
N ASP A 118 1.28 -5.36 -4.18
CA ASP A 118 0.98 -6.05 -5.44
C ASP A 118 2.12 -7.00 -5.84
N ASN A 119 3.36 -6.53 -5.72
CA ASN A 119 4.57 -7.27 -6.09
C ASN A 119 4.95 -8.43 -5.14
N ARG A 120 4.34 -8.53 -3.94
CA ARG A 120 4.77 -9.47 -2.89
C ARG A 120 3.95 -10.75 -2.78
N PHE A 121 2.87 -10.92 -3.56
CA PHE A 121 2.17 -12.22 -3.60
C PHE A 121 2.97 -13.34 -4.29
N MET A 122 4.15 -13.05 -4.84
CA MET A 122 5.05 -14.05 -5.41
C MET A 122 6.03 -14.68 -4.39
N THR A 123 5.63 -14.93 -3.14
CA THR A 123 6.44 -15.68 -2.15
C THR A 123 6.12 -17.18 -2.13
N SER A 124 6.12 -17.84 -3.29
CA SER A 124 5.97 -19.31 -3.35
C SER A 124 6.92 -20.01 -4.33
N THR A 125 7.97 -19.31 -4.79
CA THR A 125 8.95 -19.90 -5.73
C THR A 125 10.05 -20.69 -5.03
N ALA A 126 10.50 -20.30 -3.83
CA ALA A 126 11.59 -21.02 -3.15
C ALA A 126 11.19 -22.45 -2.71
N SER A 127 10.02 -22.61 -2.09
CA SER A 127 9.53 -23.95 -1.67
C SER A 127 9.25 -24.85 -2.88
N ARG A 128 8.65 -24.31 -3.95
CA ARG A 128 8.39 -25.09 -5.17
C ARG A 128 9.65 -25.44 -5.95
N LEU A 129 10.64 -24.55 -6.03
CA LEU A 129 11.91 -24.86 -6.70
C LEU A 129 12.68 -25.95 -5.95
N SER A 130 12.68 -25.93 -4.61
CA SER A 130 13.27 -27.00 -3.80
C SER A 130 12.50 -28.31 -3.94
N ILE A 131 11.17 -28.27 -4.07
CA ILE A 131 10.36 -29.46 -4.36
C ILE A 131 10.64 -29.98 -5.78
N VAL A 132 10.74 -29.11 -6.78
CA VAL A 132 11.07 -29.47 -8.17
C VAL A 132 12.49 -30.03 -8.27
N GLN A 133 13.48 -29.42 -7.61
CA GLN A 133 14.84 -29.95 -7.55
C GLN A 133 14.87 -31.34 -6.90
N ARG A 134 14.17 -31.52 -5.79
CA ARG A 134 14.05 -32.81 -5.13
C ARG A 134 13.36 -33.86 -5.99
N GLU A 135 12.34 -33.47 -6.75
CA GLU A 135 11.63 -34.39 -7.64
C GLU A 135 12.46 -34.74 -8.88
N ILE A 136 13.30 -33.82 -9.38
CA ILE A 136 14.29 -34.10 -10.43
C ILE A 136 15.36 -35.08 -9.90
N GLU A 137 15.92 -34.86 -8.71
CA GLU A 137 16.89 -35.78 -8.08
C GLU A 137 16.28 -37.18 -7.86
N ASN A 138 15.01 -37.25 -7.44
CA ASN A 138 14.26 -38.50 -7.29
C ASN A 138 13.98 -39.20 -8.64
N LEU A 139 13.77 -38.42 -9.71
CA LEU A 139 13.54 -38.96 -11.05
C LEU A 139 14.84 -39.49 -11.67
N GLU A 140 15.96 -38.80 -11.47
CA GLU A 140 17.30 -39.23 -11.90
C GLU A 140 17.74 -40.54 -11.23
N THR A 141 17.44 -40.71 -9.94
CA THR A 141 17.71 -41.96 -9.23
C THR A 141 16.86 -43.13 -9.74
N ARG A 142 15.61 -42.87 -10.18
CA ARG A 142 14.71 -43.90 -10.73
C ARG A 142 15.05 -44.32 -12.17
N LEU A 143 15.64 -43.44 -12.97
CA LEU A 143 16.06 -43.69 -14.35
C LEU A 143 17.48 -44.26 -14.48
N ASN A 144 18.20 -44.46 -13.37
CA ASN A 144 19.57 -44.96 -13.39
C ASN A 144 19.63 -46.44 -13.83
N PRO A 145 20.32 -46.78 -14.93
CA PRO A 145 20.37 -48.15 -15.46
C PRO A 145 21.20 -49.12 -14.61
N ASN A 146 21.91 -48.65 -13.59
CA ASN A 146 22.73 -49.49 -12.72
C ASN A 146 21.91 -49.99 -11.49
N PRO A 147 21.58 -51.29 -11.37
CA PRO A 147 20.68 -51.81 -10.34
C PRO A 147 21.20 -51.67 -8.90
N ALA A 148 22.50 -51.44 -8.70
CA ALA A 148 23.10 -51.27 -7.37
C ALA A 148 22.68 -49.97 -6.65
N ASN A 149 22.23 -48.95 -7.38
CA ASN A 149 21.84 -47.64 -6.82
C ASN A 149 20.31 -47.47 -6.66
N ARG A 150 19.51 -48.52 -6.87
CA ARG A 150 18.04 -48.45 -6.79
C ARG A 150 17.46 -48.67 -5.38
N VAL A 151 18.30 -48.85 -4.36
CA VAL A 151 17.85 -49.13 -2.99
C VAL A 151 18.61 -48.28 -1.96
N ALA A 152 17.96 -47.19 -1.54
CA ALA A 152 17.92 -46.65 -0.18
C ALA A 152 16.71 -45.71 -0.08
#